data_AF-A0A3M2EK88-F1
#
_entry.id   AF-A0A3M2EK88-F1
#
_cell.length_a   1.000
_cell.length_b   1.000
_cell.length_c   1.000
_cell.angle_alpha   90.00
_cell.angle_beta   90.00
_cell.angle_gamma   90.00
#
_symmetry.space_group_name_H-M   'P 1'
#
loop_
_entity.id
_entity.type
_entity.pdbx_description
1 polymer ?
#
loop_
_entity_poly.entity_id
_entity_poly.type
_entity_poly.pdbx_seq_one_letter_code
_entity_poly.pdbx_strand_id
1 'polypeptide(L)'
;MSSSDSVICPACGARNAPGAAHCELCGTPFDPAVGVEASGAEASGADRTPSEPPAESPPGPAAAAEGPASGVYCNQCGWKNPPGARFCSQCGARLQEVPAAAPRPAAPV
;
A
#
# COMPACT_ATOMS: atom_id res chain seq x y z
N MET A 1 4.97 -5.21 30.35
CA MET A 1 5.48 -5.12 28.97
C MET A 1 4.92 -3.82 28.39
N SER A 2 5.57 -2.68 28.64
CA SER A 2 6.46 -1.97 27.69
C SER A 2 5.71 -1.48 26.45
N SER A 3 4.88 -0.44 26.64
CA SER A 3 4.25 0.29 25.56
C SER A 3 5.31 1.16 24.88
N SER A 4 5.64 0.83 23.63
CA SER A 4 6.60 1.54 22.79
C SER A 4 6.06 2.92 22.43
N ASP A 5 6.51 3.94 23.14
CA ASP A 5 6.28 5.35 22.80
C ASP A 5 6.88 5.63 21.41
N SER A 6 6.04 5.78 20.40
CA SER A 6 6.47 5.90 18.99
C SER A 6 6.09 7.28 18.46
N VAL A 7 7.01 7.96 17.80
CA VAL A 7 6.78 9.30 17.23
C VAL A 7 6.35 9.17 15.78
N ILE A 8 5.24 9.83 15.41
CA ILE A 8 4.75 9.85 14.03
C ILE A 8 5.46 10.96 13.25
N CYS A 9 6.10 10.61 12.14
CA CYS A 9 6.68 11.60 11.25
C CYS A 9 5.55 12.44 10.62
N PRO A 10 5.53 13.78 10.78
CA PRO A 10 4.48 14.62 10.20
C PRO A 10 4.58 14.73 8.67
N ALA A 11 5.73 14.38 8.07
CA ALA A 11 5.92 14.47 6.63
C ALA A 11 5.37 13.24 5.87
N CYS A 12 5.43 12.05 6.46
CA CYS A 12 5.06 10.80 5.77
C CYS A 12 4.19 9.84 6.59
N GLY A 13 3.96 10.11 7.87
CA GLY A 13 3.15 9.28 8.77
C GLY A 13 3.84 8.03 9.31
N ALA A 14 5.13 7.81 9.02
CA ALA A 14 5.86 6.68 9.55
C ALA A 14 6.02 6.76 11.08
N ARG A 15 5.93 5.61 11.75
CA ARG A 15 6.27 5.47 13.17
C ARG A 15 7.77 5.35 13.31
N ASN A 16 8.36 6.18 14.16
CA ASN A 16 9.79 6.17 14.46
C ASN A 16 9.98 5.89 15.95
N ALA A 17 11.19 5.45 16.30
CA ALA A 17 11.60 5.21 17.67
C ALA A 17 11.54 6.49 18.53
N PRO A 18 11.28 6.36 19.85
CA PRO A 18 11.33 7.51 20.76
C PRO A 18 12.75 8.08 20.77
N GLY A 19 12.89 9.39 20.52
CA GLY A 19 14.17 10.09 20.46
C GLY A 19 14.86 10.09 19.08
N ALA A 20 14.22 9.57 18.03
CA ALA A 20 14.72 9.76 16.67
C ALA A 20 14.69 11.26 16.29
N ALA A 21 15.81 11.77 15.73
CA ALA A 21 15.91 13.15 15.25
C ALA A 21 15.56 13.30 13.76
N HIS A 22 15.36 12.17 13.06
CA HIS A 22 15.00 12.11 11.65
C HIS A 22 14.16 10.88 11.34
N CYS A 23 13.35 10.95 10.29
CA CYS A 23 12.54 9.81 9.88
C CYS A 23 13.38 8.73 9.21
N GLU A 24 13.28 7.49 9.68
CA GLU A 24 13.99 6.36 9.07
C GLU A 24 13.44 5.99 7.67
N LEU A 25 12.23 6.43 7.34
CA LEU A 25 11.59 6.13 6.05
C LEU A 25 11.82 7.21 4.99
N CYS A 26 11.70 8.49 5.35
CA CYS A 26 11.80 9.60 4.39
C CYS A 26 13.00 10.53 4.62
N GLY A 27 13.75 10.38 5.71
CA GLY A 27 14.92 11.18 6.04
C GLY A 27 14.62 12.60 6.54
N THR A 28 13.36 13.02 6.59
CA THR A 28 12.98 14.35 7.07
C THR A 28 13.41 14.51 8.53
N PRO A 29 14.19 15.56 8.88
CA PRO A 29 14.52 15.85 10.26
C PRO A 29 13.27 16.33 11.00
N PHE A 30 13.09 15.87 12.24
CA PHE A 30 12.01 16.33 13.10
C PHE A 30 12.49 16.42 14.55
N ASP A 31 11.86 17.30 15.33
CA ASP A 31 12.23 17.50 16.72
C ASP A 31 11.44 16.53 17.62
N PRO A 32 12.13 15.63 18.37
CA PRO A 32 11.47 14.62 19.20
C PRO A 32 10.83 15.19 20.47
N ALA A 33 10.98 16.50 20.76
CA ALA A 33 10.40 17.15 21.94
C ALA A 33 9.02 17.80 21.67
N VAL A 34 8.61 17.96 20.41
CA VAL A 34 7.26 18.42 20.04
C VAL A 34 6.36 17.21 19.80
N GLY A 35 5.92 16.61 20.91
CA GLY A 35 5.09 15.40 20.92
C GLY A 35 3.66 15.63 20.40
N VAL A 36 2.95 14.54 20.17
CA VAL A 36 1.48 14.56 20.18
C VAL A 36 1.02 13.82 21.41
N GLU A 37 0.66 14.61 22.42
CA GLU A 37 -0.12 14.24 23.59
C GLU A 37 -1.35 13.43 23.16
N ALA A 38 -1.25 12.11 23.27
CA ALA A 38 -2.38 11.21 23.20
C ALA A 38 -3.19 11.32 24.50
N SER A 39 -4.14 12.25 24.56
CA SER A 39 -5.37 12.01 25.34
C SER A 39 -6.23 11.07 24.48
N GLY A 40 -6.45 9.78 24.75
CA GLY A 40 -6.48 9.04 26.00
C GLY A 40 -7.88 8.41 26.14
N ALA A 41 -7.94 7.08 26.26
CA ALA A 41 -9.08 6.16 26.52
C ALA A 41 -9.56 5.35 25.28
N GLU A 42 -9.15 4.09 25.08
CA GLU A 42 -9.38 2.84 25.84
C GLU A 42 -10.83 2.31 25.77
N ALA A 43 -10.96 1.14 25.13
CA ALA A 43 -11.45 -0.11 25.73
C ALA A 43 -12.42 -0.90 24.83
N SER A 44 -12.05 -2.16 24.62
CA SER A 44 -12.88 -3.26 24.12
C SER A 44 -14.22 -3.35 24.85
N GLY A 45 -15.29 -3.56 24.07
CA GLY A 45 -16.60 -3.97 24.56
C GLY A 45 -17.31 -4.75 23.46
N ALA A 46 -17.67 -5.99 23.79
CA ALA A 46 -18.23 -6.99 22.90
C ALA A 46 -19.59 -6.60 22.29
N ASP A 47 -19.87 -7.29 21.18
CA ASP A 47 -21.20 -7.66 20.68
C ASP A 47 -22.21 -6.53 20.43
N ARG A 48 -22.28 -6.11 19.17
CA ARG A 48 -23.56 -5.90 18.47
C ARG A 48 -23.40 -6.27 17.00
N THR A 49 -23.81 -7.50 16.65
CA THR A 49 -24.22 -7.75 15.26
C THR A 49 -25.45 -6.89 14.96
N PRO A 50 -25.49 -6.22 13.80
CA PRO A 50 -26.50 -6.64 12.83
C PRO A 50 -26.04 -6.66 11.36
N SER A 51 -26.49 -7.72 10.69
CA SER A 51 -27.14 -7.75 9.36
C SER A 51 -26.43 -7.23 8.10
N GLU A 52 -26.15 -8.19 7.20
CA GLU A 52 -26.05 -8.22 5.72
C GLU A 52 -26.31 -6.93 4.88
N PRO A 53 -25.64 -6.70 3.73
CA PRO A 53 -24.82 -5.53 3.40
C PRO A 53 -25.51 -4.55 2.44
N PRO A 54 -24.79 -3.48 2.03
CA PRO A 54 -24.83 -3.13 0.62
C PRO A 54 -23.42 -2.98 0.03
N ALA A 55 -23.25 -3.65 -1.11
CA ALA A 55 -22.53 -3.23 -2.31
C ALA A 55 -21.42 -2.15 -2.17
N GLU A 56 -20.20 -2.60 -2.47
CA GLU A 56 -19.31 -2.00 -3.46
C GLU A 56 -19.17 -0.46 -3.43
N SER A 57 -18.09 0.02 -2.81
CA SER A 57 -17.49 1.30 -3.19
C SER A 57 -16.29 1.02 -4.10
N PRO A 58 -16.21 1.66 -5.27
CA PRO A 58 -15.36 1.23 -6.36
C PRO A 58 -13.88 1.37 -6.02
N PRO A 59 -12.98 0.61 -6.67
CA PRO A 59 -11.59 1.03 -6.75
C PRO A 59 -11.57 2.44 -7.38
N GLY A 60 -10.99 3.40 -6.66
CA GLY A 60 -10.72 4.73 -7.19
C GLY A 60 -9.96 4.63 -8.52
N PRO A 61 -10.09 5.64 -9.41
CA PRO A 61 -9.70 5.50 -10.80
C PRO A 61 -8.22 5.19 -10.90
N ALA A 62 -7.94 3.95 -11.32
CA ALA A 62 -6.78 3.61 -12.09
C ALA A 62 -6.75 4.52 -13.32
N ALA A 63 -6.13 5.70 -13.16
CA ALA A 63 -5.83 6.57 -14.28
C ALA A 63 -4.64 5.96 -15.03
N ALA A 64 -5.00 5.22 -16.07
CA ALA A 64 -4.32 5.17 -17.36
C ALA A 64 -2.84 4.77 -17.36
N ALA A 65 -2.62 3.46 -17.46
CA ALA A 65 -1.86 2.98 -18.60
C ALA A 65 -2.79 2.08 -19.43
N GLU A 66 -3.61 2.72 -20.25
CA GLU A 66 -4.29 2.06 -21.36
C GLU A 66 -3.23 1.50 -22.32
N GLY A 67 -2.89 0.24 -22.07
CA GLY A 67 -2.34 -0.71 -23.02
C GLY A 67 -3.14 -2.02 -22.87
N PRO A 68 -3.11 -2.94 -23.85
CA PRO A 68 -3.91 -4.16 -23.79
C PRO A 68 -3.66 -4.90 -22.47
N ALA A 69 -4.70 -4.94 -21.64
CA ALA A 69 -4.72 -5.41 -20.26
C ALA A 69 -4.65 -6.94 -20.14
N SER A 70 -3.67 -7.54 -20.80
CA SER A 70 -3.32 -8.94 -20.61
C SER A 70 -2.49 -9.05 -19.33
N GLY A 71 -3.17 -9.10 -18.18
CA GLY A 71 -2.54 -9.40 -16.90
C GLY A 71 -1.82 -10.76 -16.92
N VAL A 72 -0.83 -10.92 -16.04
CA VAL A 72 -0.03 -12.15 -15.90
C VAL A 72 -0.50 -12.92 -14.67
N TYR A 73 -0.66 -14.24 -14.78
CA TYR A 73 -1.01 -15.09 -13.65
C TYR A 73 0.24 -15.59 -12.93
N CYS A 74 0.20 -15.61 -11.60
CA CYS A 74 1.28 -16.15 -10.79
C CYS A 74 1.33 -17.68 -10.93
N ASN A 75 2.49 -18.22 -11.26
CA ASN A 75 2.72 -19.67 -11.34
C ASN A 75 2.79 -20.36 -9.96
N GLN A 76 2.93 -19.59 -8.87
CA GLN A 76 3.00 -20.14 -7.51
C GLN A 76 1.63 -20.23 -6.84
N CYS A 77 0.78 -19.21 -6.99
CA CYS A 77 -0.53 -19.15 -6.32
C CYS A 77 -1.73 -18.97 -7.25
N GLY A 78 -1.53 -18.75 -8.55
CA GLY A 78 -2.62 -18.54 -9.51
C GLY A 78 -3.22 -17.13 -9.51
N TRP A 79 -2.72 -16.20 -8.68
CA TRP A 79 -3.26 -14.84 -8.62
C TRP A 79 -3.01 -14.03 -9.91
N LYS A 80 -4.02 -13.28 -10.36
CA LYS A 80 -3.90 -12.40 -11.53
C LYS A 80 -3.22 -11.09 -11.15
N ASN A 81 -2.09 -10.80 -11.77
CA ASN A 81 -1.29 -9.59 -11.56
C ASN A 81 -1.35 -8.68 -12.81
N PRO A 82 -1.18 -7.37 -12.65
CA PRO A 82 -1.18 -6.44 -13.78
C PRO A 82 0.01 -6.69 -14.72
N PRO A 83 -0.10 -6.33 -16.02
CA PRO A 83 1.01 -6.44 -16.95
C PRO A 83 2.20 -5.59 -16.46
N GLY A 84 3.41 -6.13 -16.54
CA GLY A 84 4.64 -5.47 -16.09
C GLY A 84 5.03 -5.73 -14.63
N ALA A 85 4.14 -6.29 -13.79
CA ALA A 85 4.47 -6.65 -12.40
C ALA A 85 5.69 -7.60 -12.33
N ARG A 86 6.68 -7.26 -11.49
CA ARG A 86 7.88 -8.09 -11.26
C ARG A 86 7.67 -9.16 -10.17
N PHE A 87 6.77 -8.90 -9.23
CA PHE A 87 6.46 -9.76 -8.08
C PHE A 87 4.95 -9.88 -7.90
N CYS A 88 4.49 -11.03 -7.39
CA CYS A 88 3.09 -11.29 -7.10
C CYS A 88 2.63 -10.48 -5.88
N SER A 89 1.56 -9.70 -6.01
CA SER A 89 1.00 -8.90 -4.91
C SER A 89 0.35 -9.74 -3.81
N GLN A 90 0.08 -11.02 -4.07
CA GLN A 90 -0.59 -11.91 -3.12
C GLN A 90 0.37 -12.83 -2.36
N CYS A 91 1.45 -13.30 -2.99
CA CYS A 91 2.38 -14.26 -2.37
C CYS A 91 3.86 -13.83 -2.40
N GLY A 92 4.21 -12.73 -3.08
CA GLY A 92 5.59 -12.23 -3.17
C GLY A 92 6.51 -12.98 -4.15
N ALA A 93 6.03 -14.03 -4.82
CA ALA A 93 6.82 -14.76 -5.81
C ALA A 93 7.17 -13.89 -7.02
N ARG A 94 8.36 -14.09 -7.60
CA ARG A 94 8.76 -13.42 -8.84
C ARG A 94 7.89 -13.88 -10.01
N LEU A 95 7.37 -12.93 -10.78
CA LEU A 95 6.58 -13.20 -11.97
C LEU A 95 7.50 -13.25 -13.19
N GLN A 96 7.21 -14.15 -14.13
CA GLN A 96 7.90 -14.16 -15.42
C GLN A 96 7.61 -12.84 -16.15
N GLU A 97 8.67 -12.16 -16.55
CA GLU A 97 8.62 -10.90 -17.28
C GLU A 97 8.10 -11.17 -18.68
N VAL A 98 6.78 -11.04 -18.92
CA VAL A 98 6.26 -11.06 -20.28
C VAL A 98 6.48 -9.65 -20.85
N PRO A 99 7.30 -9.48 -21.91
CA PRO A 99 7.49 -8.16 -22.51
C PRO A 99 6.14 -7.60 -22.92
N ALA A 100 5.79 -6.42 -22.41
CA ALA A 100 4.60 -5.71 -22.85
C ALA A 100 4.76 -5.45 -24.35
N ALA A 101 3.90 -6.08 -25.15
CA ALA A 101 3.96 -5.98 -26.61
C ALA A 101 3.96 -4.51 -27.01
N ALA A 102 5.04 -4.07 -27.65
CA ALA A 102 5.19 -2.70 -28.13
C ALA A 102 4.01 -2.34 -29.06
N PRO A 103 3.45 -1.12 -28.98
CA PRO A 103 2.45 -0.68 -29.93
C PRO A 103 3.05 -0.73 -31.34
N ARG A 104 2.38 -1.44 -32.26
CA ARG A 104 2.77 -1.43 -33.67
C ARG A 104 2.66 0.01 -34.18
N PRO A 105 3.71 0.60 -34.77
CA PRO A 105 3.62 1.95 -35.32
C PRO A 105 2.58 1.95 -36.45
N ALA A 106 1.62 2.88 -36.38
CA ALA A 106 0.68 3.11 -37.46
C ALA A 106 1.44 3.64 -38.68
N ALA A 107 1.24 2.99 -39.83
CA ALA A 107 1.85 3.39 -41.10
C ALA A 107 1.33 4.77 -41.53
N PRO A 108 2.20 5.68 -42.01
CA PRO A 108 1.78 6.96 -42.54
C PRO A 108 1.02 6.76 -43.87
N VAL A 109 -0.05 7.56 -44.05
CA VAL A 109 -0.84 7.67 -45.29
C VAL A 109 -0.18 8.60 -46.29
#